data_AF-A0AAP0W1W3-F1
#
_entry.id   AF-A0AAP0W1W3-F1
#
_cell.length_a   1.000
_cell.length_b   1.000
_cell.length_c   1.000
_cell.angle_alpha   90.00
_cell.angle_beta   90.00
_cell.angle_gamma   90.00
#
_symmetry.space_group_name_H-M   'P 1'
#
loop_
_entity.id
_entity.type
_entity.pdbx_description
1 polymer ?
#
loop_
_entity_poly.entity_id
_entity_poly.type
_entity_poly.pdbx_seq_one_letter_code
_entity_poly.pdbx_strand_id
1 'polypeptide(L)'
;MTVRQSIIDILSSSPKPMSASAVHDYMQSAGYSRKDSRARLSKMVESGEVLRCEGFYRLARYIKPSGINLIFEQCRKNSAIYQLDQRLREVRQ
;
A
#
# COMPACT_ATOMS: atom_id res chain seq x y z
N MET A 1 -1.39 -10.94 -20.53
CA MET A 1 -1.04 -10.27 -19.26
C MET A 1 -2.08 -10.58 -18.19
N THR A 2 -1.73 -10.56 -16.90
CA THR A 2 -2.68 -10.79 -15.80
C THR A 2 -2.96 -9.49 -15.05
N VAL A 3 -4.14 -9.37 -14.42
CA VAL A 3 -4.52 -8.23 -13.56
C VAL A 3 -3.43 -7.92 -12.52
N ARG A 4 -2.85 -8.96 -11.93
CA ARG A 4 -1.76 -8.83 -10.95
C ARG A 4 -0.52 -8.17 -11.56
N GLN A 5 -0.11 -8.64 -12.74
CA GLN A 5 1.08 -8.12 -13.41
C GLN A 5 0.89 -6.65 -13.78
N SER A 6 -0.27 -6.29 -14.34
CA SER A 6 -0.60 -4.90 -14.66
C SER A 6 -0.53 -3.97 -13.44
N ILE A 7 -0.99 -4.42 -12.26
CA ILE A 7 -0.90 -3.66 -11.01
C ILE A 7 0.56 -3.49 -10.57
N ILE A 8 1.39 -4.53 -10.72
CA ILE A 8 2.81 -4.45 -10.40
C ILE A 8 3.51 -3.48 -11.35
N ASP A 9 3.24 -3.56 -12.64
CA ASP A 9 3.89 -2.75 -13.67
C ASP A 9 3.59 -1.25 -13.44
N ILE A 10 2.34 -0.88 -13.17
CA ILE A 10 2.00 0.53 -12.89
C ILE A 10 2.57 1.02 -11.56
N LEU A 11 2.49 0.23 -10.50
CA LEU A 11 2.99 0.64 -9.18
C LEU A 11 4.52 0.66 -9.11
N SER A 12 5.22 -0.11 -9.94
CA SER A 12 6.68 -0.11 -10.04
C SER A 12 7.20 1.04 -10.90
N SER A 13 6.43 1.44 -11.91
CA SER A 13 6.78 2.56 -12.80
C SER A 13 6.55 3.92 -12.15
N SER A 14 5.71 4.00 -11.10
CA SER A 14 5.43 5.24 -10.39
C SER A 14 6.38 5.44 -9.20
N PRO A 15 7.15 6.55 -9.14
CA PRO A 15 7.98 6.87 -7.98
C PRO A 15 7.13 7.30 -6.75
N LYS A 16 5.87 7.73 -6.99
CA LYS A 16 4.95 8.23 -5.96
C LYS A 16 3.82 7.22 -5.68
N PRO A 17 3.27 7.21 -4.45
CA PRO A 17 2.07 6.46 -4.14
C PRO A 17 0.92 6.85 -5.09
N MET A 18 0.19 5.86 -5.60
CA MET A 18 -0.91 6.10 -6.52
C MET A 18 -2.24 6.02 -5.81
N SER A 19 -3.17 6.92 -6.12
CA SER A 19 -4.51 6.87 -5.56
C SER A 19 -5.26 5.63 -6.05
N ALA A 20 -6.22 5.15 -5.28
CA ALA A 20 -7.10 4.07 -5.69
C ALA A 20 -7.74 4.32 -7.06
N SER A 21 -8.23 5.54 -7.28
CA SER A 21 -8.86 5.94 -8.54
C SER A 21 -7.90 5.81 -9.71
N ALA A 22 -6.67 6.35 -9.60
CA ALA A 22 -5.69 6.28 -10.67
C ALA A 22 -5.31 4.84 -11.04
N VAL A 23 -5.20 3.95 -10.05
CA VAL A 23 -4.95 2.52 -10.32
C VAL A 23 -6.14 1.90 -11.05
N HIS A 24 -7.37 2.20 -10.62
CA HIS A 24 -8.57 1.67 -11.28
C HIS A 24 -8.74 2.20 -12.71
N ASP A 25 -8.47 3.48 -12.95
CA ASP A 25 -8.58 4.11 -14.27
C ASP A 25 -7.58 3.48 -15.24
N TYR A 26 -6.34 3.24 -14.80
CA TYR A 26 -5.36 2.50 -15.60
C TYR A 26 -5.81 1.07 -15.90
N MET A 27 -6.29 0.34 -14.90
CA MET A 27 -6.76 -1.03 -15.11
C MET A 27 -7.95 -1.10 -16.07
N GLN A 28 -8.82 -0.08 -16.03
CA GLN A 28 -9.93 0.06 -16.97
C GLN A 28 -9.45 0.38 -18.39
N SER A 29 -8.44 1.26 -18.55
CA SER A 29 -7.80 1.50 -19.86
C SER A 29 -7.09 0.25 -20.42
N ALA A 30 -6.62 -0.64 -19.54
CA ALA A 30 -6.04 -1.92 -19.91
C ALA A 30 -7.09 -3.02 -20.19
N GLY A 31 -8.39 -2.68 -20.14
CA GLY A 31 -9.50 -3.58 -20.46
C GLY A 31 -9.99 -4.45 -19.29
N TYR A 32 -9.54 -4.21 -18.06
CA TYR A 32 -9.97 -4.96 -16.89
C TYR A 32 -11.15 -4.30 -16.18
N SER A 33 -12.02 -5.12 -15.59
CA SER A 33 -13.12 -4.60 -14.79
C SER A 33 -12.63 -3.96 -13.49
N ARG A 34 -13.33 -2.90 -13.07
CA ARG A 34 -13.06 -2.23 -11.78
C ARG A 34 -13.29 -3.17 -10.59
N LYS A 35 -14.24 -4.10 -10.70
CA LYS A 35 -14.54 -5.09 -9.67
C LYS A 35 -13.37 -6.06 -9.48
N ASP A 36 -12.80 -6.56 -10.59
CA ASP A 36 -11.71 -7.53 -10.54
C ASP A 36 -10.40 -6.87 -10.07
N SER A 37 -10.11 -5.66 -10.55
CA SER A 37 -8.94 -4.91 -10.06
C SER A 37 -9.03 -4.64 -8.56
N ARG A 38 -10.20 -4.24 -8.04
CA ARG A 38 -10.42 -4.01 -6.60
C ARG A 38 -10.25 -5.28 -5.77
N ALA A 39 -10.87 -6.38 -6.19
CA ALA A 39 -10.73 -7.66 -5.50
C ALA A 39 -9.26 -8.13 -5.50
N ARG A 40 -8.54 -7.93 -6.62
CA ARG A 40 -7.13 -8.33 -6.72
C ARG A 40 -6.21 -7.45 -5.89
N LEU A 41 -6.43 -6.12 -5.89
CA LEU A 41 -5.70 -5.18 -5.03
C LEU A 41 -5.87 -5.51 -3.55
N SER A 42 -7.09 -5.84 -3.09
CA SER A 42 -7.32 -6.24 -1.69
C SER A 42 -6.48 -7.46 -1.33
N LYS A 43 -6.52 -8.51 -2.17
CA LYS A 43 -5.72 -9.72 -1.96
C LYS A 43 -4.21 -9.44 -1.95
N MET A 44 -3.74 -8.52 -2.79
CA MET A 44 -2.32 -8.12 -2.82
C MET A 44 -1.91 -7.28 -1.60
N VAL A 45 -2.86 -6.58 -0.97
CA VAL A 45 -2.64 -5.89 0.30
C VAL A 45 -2.61 -6.89 1.46
N GLU A 46 -3.55 -7.83 1.48
CA GLU A 46 -3.61 -8.91 2.47
C GLU A 46 -2.37 -9.81 2.42
N SER A 47 -1.84 -10.10 1.22
CA SER A 47 -0.60 -10.87 1.05
C SER A 47 0.68 -10.07 1.35
N GLY A 48 0.56 -8.76 1.61
CA GLY A 48 1.71 -7.88 1.86
C GLY A 48 2.53 -7.53 0.61
N GLU A 49 2.03 -7.79 -0.60
CA GLU A 49 2.68 -7.40 -1.86
C GLU A 49 2.54 -5.89 -2.12
N VAL A 50 1.44 -5.28 -1.66
CA VAL A 50 1.10 -3.87 -1.82
C VAL A 50 0.76 -3.26 -0.46
N LEU A 51 1.29 -2.08 -0.15
CA LEU A 51 0.86 -1.31 1.01
C LEU A 51 -0.26 -0.36 0.62
N ARG A 52 -1.22 -0.21 1.53
CA ARG A 52 -2.29 0.79 1.45
C ARG A 52 -2.13 1.81 2.59
N CYS A 53 -1.94 3.07 2.22
CA CYS A 53 -1.81 4.20 3.16
C CYS A 53 -2.83 5.27 2.76
N GLU A 54 -3.78 5.61 3.63
CA GLU A 54 -4.67 6.79 3.47
C GLU A 54 -5.34 6.91 2.08
N GLY A 55 -5.70 5.78 1.45
CA GLY A 55 -6.33 5.76 0.11
C GLY A 55 -5.36 5.68 -1.08
N PHE A 56 -4.06 5.65 -0.80
CA PHE A 56 -2.99 5.43 -1.76
C PHE A 56 -2.44 4.00 -1.68
N TYR A 57 -1.95 3.50 -2.82
CA TYR A 57 -1.31 2.20 -2.97
C TYR A 57 0.15 2.35 -3.38
N ARG A 58 1.00 1.45 -2.86
CA ARG A 58 2.42 1.38 -3.19
C ARG A 58 2.92 -0.05 -3.14
N LEU A 59 3.83 -0.45 -4.02
CA LEU A 59 4.46 -1.77 -3.94
C LEU A 59 5.27 -1.92 -2.65
N ALA A 60 5.02 -2.97 -1.88
CA ALA A 60 5.75 -3.25 -0.65
C ALA A 60 7.24 -3.55 -0.88
N ARG A 61 7.59 -4.15 -2.03
CA ARG A 61 8.99 -4.46 -2.38
C ARG A 61 9.83 -3.23 -2.75
N TYR A 62 9.24 -2.19 -3.34
CA TYR A 62 9.95 -0.97 -3.78
C TYR A 62 10.12 0.08 -2.67
N ILE A 63 9.68 -0.26 -1.46
CA ILE A 63 9.67 0.62 -0.30
C ILE A 63 11.01 0.64 0.45
N LYS A 64 12.02 -0.14 0.03
CA LYS A 64 13.40 0.05 0.50
C LYS A 64 14.42 0.09 -0.63
N PRO A 65 15.12 1.23 -0.73
CA PRO A 65 16.56 1.20 -0.47
C PRO A 65 17.03 2.24 0.57
N SER A 66 16.19 2.65 1.54
CA SER A 66 16.62 3.60 2.59
C SER A 66 15.98 3.33 3.96
N GLY A 67 16.42 2.25 4.63
CA GLY A 67 16.34 2.10 6.09
C GLY A 67 14.97 1.93 6.77
N ILE A 68 13.91 2.58 6.30
CA ILE A 68 12.63 2.69 7.01
C ILE A 68 11.71 1.57 6.55
N ASN A 69 11.37 0.67 7.47
CA ASN A 69 10.43 -0.41 7.19
C ASN A 69 9.01 0.16 7.29
N LEU A 70 8.49 0.66 6.17
CA LEU A 70 7.17 1.30 6.10
C LEU A 70 6.03 0.39 6.59
N ILE A 71 6.19 -0.94 6.56
CA ILE A 71 5.25 -1.86 7.22
C ILE A 71 5.24 -1.60 8.73
N PHE A 72 6.41 -1.58 9.36
CA PHE A 72 6.51 -1.27 10.79
C PHE A 72 6.08 0.15 11.12
N GLU A 73 6.38 1.15 10.28
CA GLU A 73 5.88 2.52 10.50
C GLU A 73 4.36 2.61 10.38
N GLN A 74 3.77 1.92 9.40
CA GLN A 74 2.32 1.88 9.24
C GLN A 74 1.66 1.13 10.41
N CYS A 75 2.25 0.02 10.86
CA CYS A 75 1.82 -0.69 12.06
C CYS A 75 1.99 0.17 13.32
N ARG A 76 3.09 0.93 13.43
CA ARG A 76 3.36 1.85 14.54
C ARG A 76 2.34 2.98 14.60
N LYS A 77 1.96 3.55 13.45
CA LYS A 77 0.95 4.61 13.37
C LYS A 77 -0.47 4.12 13.66
N ASN A 78 -0.85 2.94 13.17
CA ASN A 78 -2.24 2.48 13.23
C ASN A 78 -2.55 1.57 14.42
N SER A 79 -1.54 0.94 15.03
CA SER A 79 -1.78 0.03 16.15
C SER A 79 -2.05 0.81 17.43
N ALA A 80 -3.18 0.50 18.08
CA ALA A 80 -3.52 1.04 19.39
C ALA A 80 -2.43 0.76 20.44
N ILE A 81 -1.72 -0.37 20.33
CA ILE A 81 -0.64 -0.74 21.26
C ILE A 81 0.54 0.23 21.12
N TYR A 82 0.96 0.53 19.90
CA TYR A 82 2.08 1.46 19.67
C TYR A 82 1.71 2.90 20.04
N GLN A 83 0.47 3.31 19.79
CA GLN A 83 -0.04 4.62 20.23
C GLN A 83 -0.07 4.72 21.76
N LEU A 84 -0.49 3.66 22.46
CA LEU A 84 -0.48 3.61 23.92
C LEU A 84 0.95 3.67 24.47
N ASP A 85 1.87 2.87 23.94
CA ASP A 85 3.29 2.86 24.35
C ASP A 85 3.93 4.26 24.20
N GLN A 86 3.63 4.95 23.09
CA GLN A 86 4.12 6.31 22.87
C GLN A 86 3.61 7.28 23.94
N ARG A 87 2.31 7.26 24.25
CA ARG A 87 1.73 8.12 25.30
C ARG A 87 2.29 7.81 26.68
N LEU A 88 2.56 6.54 26.98
CA LEU A 88 3.18 6.13 28.24
C LEU A 88 4.63 6.62 28.38
N ARG A 89 5.38 6.73 27.28
CA ARG A 89 6.73 7.30 27.28
C ARG A 89 6.72 8.81 27.47
N GLU A 90 5.76 9.50 26.86
CA GLU A 90 5.60 10.95 26.98
C GLU A 90 5.30 11.38 28.42
N VAL A 91 4.55 10.58 29.18
CA VAL A 91 4.26 10.84 30.61
C VAL A 91 5.46 10.56 31.52
N ARG A 92 6.45 9.81 31.02
CA ARG A 92 7.63 9.39 31.79
C ARG A 92 8.79 10.38 31.69
N GLN A 93 8.69 11.38 30.80
CA GLN A 93 9.60 12.52 30.67
C GLN A 93 9.07 13.72 31.44
#